data_AF-A0A6I3PPC8-F1
#
_entry.id   AF-A0A6I3PPC8-F1
#
_cell.length_a   1.000
_cell.length_b   1.000
_cell.length_c   1.000
_cell.angle_alpha   90.00
_cell.angle_beta   90.00
_cell.angle_gamma   90.00
#
_symmetry.space_group_name_H-M   'P 1'
#
loop_
_entity.id
_entity.type
_entity.pdbx_description
1 polymer ?
#
loop_
_entity_poly.entity_id
_entity_poly.type
_entity_poly.pdbx_seq_one_letter_code
_entity_poly.pdbx_strand_id
1 'polypeptide(L)'
;MIEKKKRAIPWKSGKVISIRLRNGVYVLAQMVREPYLVFFNHFKQENSWKGVTLQEENILFCKAVTRQFLRSSPVTIVKDLEPLLDYRLPKEWIYSHMGGHPITVSVKGRERQVAGFGQRLSLVQADKESGQPEDNPLLGLFQAYILPDIQEQDWERVGQAELMSLEVFPTLNERLYLCFLFGKNVNPELDISLGKPLPDEYETYLDILSNSPEARRLYLGKEDN
;
A
#
# COMPACT_ATOMS: atom_id res chain seq x y z
N MET A 1 15.47 27.42 13.65
CA MET A 1 14.20 27.69 12.93
C MET A 1 13.22 26.59 13.27
N ILE A 2 12.08 26.93 13.88
CA ILE A 2 11.05 25.93 14.21
C ILE A 2 10.36 25.56 12.89
N GLU A 3 10.65 24.37 12.36
CA GLU A 3 9.89 23.82 11.23
C GLU A 3 8.40 23.84 11.57
N LYS A 4 7.62 24.62 10.82
CA LYS A 4 6.17 24.62 10.95
C LYS A 4 5.69 23.18 10.72
N LYS A 5 5.11 22.54 11.76
CA LYS A 5 4.43 21.26 11.64
C LYS A 5 3.51 21.31 10.41
N LYS A 6 3.85 20.52 9.38
CA LYS A 6 3.05 20.38 8.16
C LYS A 6 1.64 19.98 8.59
N ARG A 7 0.63 20.82 8.32
CA ARG A 7 -0.76 20.47 8.62
C ARG A 7 -1.11 19.24 7.79
N ALA A 8 -1.71 18.24 8.44
CA ALA A 8 -2.17 17.03 7.75
C ALA A 8 -3.17 17.44 6.66
N ILE A 9 -3.05 16.83 5.48
CA ILE A 9 -3.97 17.09 4.37
C ILE A 9 -5.35 16.55 4.79
N PRO A 10 -6.40 17.39 4.84
CA PRO A 10 -7.72 16.92 5.22
C PRO A 10 -8.26 15.98 4.16
N TRP A 11 -8.90 14.90 4.60
CA TRP A 11 -9.53 13.95 3.70
C TRP A 11 -10.69 14.61 2.95
N LYS A 12 -10.76 14.39 1.63
CA LYS A 12 -11.92 14.78 0.81
C LYS A 12 -11.99 13.84 -0.38
N SER A 13 -13.12 13.14 -0.55
CA SER A 13 -13.36 12.29 -1.72
C SER A 13 -13.19 13.08 -3.03
N GLY A 14 -12.60 12.44 -4.03
CA GLY A 14 -12.23 13.05 -5.31
C GLY A 14 -10.98 13.94 -5.25
N LYS A 15 -10.32 14.09 -4.10
CA LYS A 15 -9.09 14.89 -4.03
C LYS A 15 -7.91 14.10 -4.63
N VAL A 16 -7.34 14.64 -5.69
CA VAL A 16 -6.10 14.14 -6.29
C VAL A 16 -4.89 14.74 -5.58
N ILE A 17 -3.92 13.88 -5.29
CA ILE A 17 -2.68 14.21 -4.61
C ILE A 17 -1.50 13.63 -5.37
N SER A 18 -0.36 14.29 -5.24
CA SER A 18 0.94 13.80 -5.70
C SER A 18 1.83 13.53 -4.50
N ILE A 19 2.39 12.33 -4.45
CA ILE A 19 3.22 11.83 -3.35
C ILE A 19 4.64 11.69 -3.86
N ARG A 20 5.59 12.36 -3.20
CA ARG A 20 7.02 12.19 -3.49
C ARG A 20 7.53 10.89 -2.85
N LEU A 21 8.19 10.09 -3.65
CA LEU A 21 8.88 8.87 -3.26
C LEU A 21 10.29 9.18 -2.77
N ARG A 22 10.92 8.22 -2.09
CA ARG A 22 12.27 8.38 -1.53
C ARG A 22 13.34 8.80 -2.55
N ASN A 23 13.21 8.39 -3.80
CA ASN A 23 14.16 8.72 -4.88
C ASN A 23 13.85 10.07 -5.56
N GLY A 24 12.84 10.80 -5.06
CA GLY A 24 12.42 12.08 -5.61
C GLY A 24 11.36 12.01 -6.71
N VAL A 25 11.07 10.82 -7.26
CA VAL A 25 9.96 10.60 -8.20
C VAL A 25 8.62 10.88 -7.52
N TYR A 26 7.64 11.35 -8.28
CA TYR A 26 6.29 11.60 -7.81
C TYR A 26 5.32 10.57 -8.40
N VAL A 27 4.33 10.17 -7.61
CA VAL A 27 3.21 9.31 -8.03
C VAL A 27 1.88 9.98 -7.76
N LEU A 28 0.91 9.81 -8.67
CA LEU A 28 -0.46 10.26 -8.46
C LEU A 28 -1.28 9.28 -7.63
N ALA A 29 -2.07 9.84 -6.73
CA ALA A 29 -3.08 9.10 -5.98
C ALA A 29 -4.35 9.94 -5.81
N GLN A 30 -5.47 9.28 -5.54
CA GLN A 30 -6.76 9.93 -5.30
C GLN A 30 -7.39 9.41 -4.02
N MET A 31 -7.89 10.34 -3.20
CA MET A 31 -8.77 10.03 -2.08
C MET A 31 -10.15 9.65 -2.62
N VAL A 32 -10.56 8.40 -2.42
CA VAL A 32 -11.87 7.93 -2.87
C VAL A 32 -12.86 7.89 -1.71
N ARG A 33 -12.54 7.11 -0.68
CA ARG A 33 -13.36 6.95 0.52
C ARG A 33 -12.44 6.86 1.72
N GLU A 34 -12.67 7.56 2.83
CA GLU A 34 -11.77 7.41 3.99
C GLU A 34 -11.83 5.97 4.53
N PRO A 35 -10.69 5.27 4.72
CA PRO A 35 -9.29 5.70 4.59
C PRO A 35 -8.56 5.21 3.30
N TYR A 36 -9.27 4.87 2.24
CA TYR A 36 -8.78 4.32 0.97
C TYR A 36 -8.25 5.35 -0.04
N LEU A 37 -7.01 5.14 -0.47
CA LEU A 37 -6.40 5.80 -1.62
C LEU A 37 -6.36 4.85 -2.81
N VAL A 38 -6.63 5.38 -4.00
CA VAL A 38 -6.29 4.75 -5.28
C VAL A 38 -4.96 5.31 -5.75
N PHE A 39 -4.04 4.44 -6.14
CA PHE A 39 -2.73 4.83 -6.69
C PHE A 39 -2.70 4.53 -8.18
N PHE A 40 -2.19 5.46 -8.97
CA PHE A 40 -2.14 5.33 -10.42
C PHE A 40 -0.72 5.07 -10.91
N ASN A 41 -0.58 4.35 -12.02
CA ASN A 41 0.66 4.11 -12.75
C ASN A 41 1.09 5.36 -13.54
N HIS A 42 1.14 6.49 -12.83
CA HIS A 42 1.54 7.80 -13.34
C HIS A 42 2.69 8.30 -12.48
N PHE A 43 3.91 8.05 -12.95
CA PHE A 43 5.15 8.45 -12.29
C PHE A 43 5.87 9.55 -13.08
N LYS A 44 6.38 10.58 -12.39
CA LYS A 44 7.15 11.66 -13.02
C LYS A 44 8.32 12.13 -12.14
N GLN A 45 9.39 12.58 -12.78
CA GLN A 45 10.51 13.23 -12.09
C GLN A 45 10.15 14.63 -11.59
N GLU A 46 9.32 15.34 -12.33
CA GLU A 46 8.80 16.65 -11.98
C GLU A 46 7.36 16.54 -11.46
N ASN A 47 7.02 17.38 -10.48
CA ASN A 47 5.66 17.42 -9.92
C ASN A 47 4.71 18.26 -10.80
N SER A 48 4.60 17.91 -12.08
CA SER A 48 3.76 18.58 -13.07
C SER A 48 2.90 17.57 -13.83
N TRP A 49 1.58 17.69 -13.70
CA TRP A 49 0.61 16.70 -14.18
C TRP A 49 -0.21 17.18 -15.38
N LYS A 50 0.26 18.22 -16.07
CA LYS A 50 -0.40 18.73 -17.27
C LYS A 50 -0.54 17.62 -18.33
N GLY A 51 -1.74 17.48 -18.88
CA GLY A 51 -2.06 16.52 -19.93
C GLY A 51 -2.22 15.07 -19.45
N VAL A 52 -2.18 14.81 -18.14
CA VAL A 52 -2.48 13.48 -17.60
C VAL A 52 -3.98 13.32 -17.42
N THR A 53 -4.50 12.16 -17.81
CA THR A 53 -5.89 11.74 -17.59
C THR A 53 -5.89 10.50 -16.70
N LEU A 54 -6.73 10.51 -15.66
CA LEU A 54 -6.93 9.35 -14.80
C LEU A 54 -8.00 8.44 -15.39
N GLN A 55 -7.71 7.15 -15.43
CA GLN A 55 -8.58 6.11 -15.97
C GLN A 55 -8.38 4.82 -15.14
N GLU A 56 -9.33 3.90 -15.18
CA GLU A 56 -9.27 2.67 -14.38
C GLU A 56 -8.12 1.75 -14.78
N GLU A 57 -7.81 1.68 -16.07
CA GLU A 57 -6.66 0.92 -16.62
C GLU A 57 -5.31 1.41 -16.09
N ASN A 58 -5.27 2.63 -15.56
CA ASN A 58 -4.07 3.21 -14.98
C ASN A 58 -3.95 2.93 -13.48
N ILE A 59 -4.88 2.22 -12.85
CA ILE A 59 -4.82 1.95 -11.41
C ILE A 59 -3.77 0.87 -11.13
N LEU A 60 -2.87 1.15 -10.18
CA LEU A 60 -1.97 0.15 -9.62
C LEU A 60 -2.70 -0.70 -8.59
N PHE A 61 -3.28 -0.06 -7.58
CA PHE A 61 -4.02 -0.70 -6.50
C PHE A 61 -4.81 0.33 -5.68
N CYS A 62 -5.71 -0.17 -4.84
CA CYS A 62 -6.48 0.64 -3.90
C CYS A 62 -6.31 0.11 -2.48
N LYS A 63 -5.87 0.96 -1.55
CA LYS A 63 -5.48 0.52 -0.20
C LYS A 63 -5.88 1.51 0.87
N ALA A 64 -6.31 0.97 2.01
CA ALA A 64 -6.54 1.74 3.23
C ALA A 64 -5.20 2.23 3.79
N VAL A 65 -5.10 3.52 4.13
CA VAL A 65 -3.88 4.10 4.68
C VAL A 65 -4.12 4.72 6.06
N THR A 66 -3.11 4.68 6.92
CA THR A 66 -3.17 5.39 8.20
C THR A 66 -3.11 6.91 8.01
N ARG A 67 -3.68 7.66 8.96
CA ARG A 67 -3.50 9.14 9.00
C ARG A 67 -2.03 9.53 9.12
N GLN A 68 -1.20 8.70 9.75
CA GLN A 68 0.24 8.89 9.85
C GLN A 68 0.91 8.89 8.46
N PHE A 69 0.45 8.03 7.54
CA PHE A 69 1.02 7.96 6.19
C PHE A 69 0.93 9.32 5.49
N LEU A 70 -0.25 9.94 5.45
CA LEU A 70 -0.44 11.27 4.85
C LEU A 70 0.33 12.38 5.58
N ARG A 71 0.53 12.24 6.89
CA ARG A 71 1.30 13.22 7.69
C ARG A 71 2.80 13.13 7.41
N SER A 72 3.32 11.92 7.21
CA SER A 72 4.75 11.65 7.10
C SER A 72 5.24 11.69 5.65
N SER A 73 4.34 11.40 4.70
CA SER A 73 4.66 11.43 3.27
C SER A 73 4.80 12.87 2.75
N PRO A 74 5.74 13.16 1.84
CA PRO A 74 5.80 14.45 1.17
C PRO A 74 4.70 14.55 0.11
N VAL A 75 3.52 15.01 0.50
CA VAL A 75 2.34 15.12 -0.36
C VAL A 75 2.07 16.56 -0.82
N THR A 76 1.58 16.72 -2.03
CA THR A 76 1.05 17.96 -2.61
C THR A 76 -0.35 17.73 -3.20
N ILE A 77 -1.21 18.74 -3.16
CA ILE A 77 -2.54 18.67 -3.78
C ILE A 77 -2.41 19.04 -5.26
N VAL A 78 -3.01 18.24 -6.14
CA VAL A 78 -3.07 18.51 -7.58
C VAL A 78 -4.45 19.08 -7.88
N LYS A 79 -4.50 20.34 -8.35
CA LYS A 79 -5.77 21.06 -8.58
C LYS A 79 -6.27 20.99 -10.02
N ASP A 80 -5.36 20.92 -10.98
CA ASP A 80 -5.66 21.09 -12.41
C ASP A 80 -5.79 19.73 -13.12
N LEU A 81 -6.26 18.72 -12.41
CA LEU A 81 -6.42 17.37 -12.92
C LEU A 81 -7.75 16.80 -12.42
N GLU A 82 -8.58 16.39 -13.37
CA GLU A 82 -9.90 15.83 -13.09
C GLU A 82 -9.78 14.48 -12.38
N PRO A 83 -10.48 14.28 -11.25
CA PRO A 83 -10.46 13.00 -10.56
C PRO A 83 -11.12 11.91 -11.38
N LEU A 84 -10.73 10.66 -11.14
CA LEU A 84 -11.49 9.51 -11.59
C LEU A 84 -12.87 9.53 -10.90
N LEU A 85 -13.93 9.58 -11.70
CA LEU A 85 -15.31 9.59 -11.21
C LEU A 85 -15.81 8.16 -11.03
N ASP A 86 -16.80 8.00 -10.14
CA ASP A 86 -17.58 6.78 -9.94
C ASP A 86 -16.79 5.50 -9.60
N TYR A 87 -15.52 5.63 -9.22
CA TYR A 87 -14.70 4.51 -8.76
C TYR A 87 -15.36 3.79 -7.59
N ARG A 88 -15.46 2.47 -7.69
CA ARG A 88 -15.98 1.58 -6.65
C ARG A 88 -14.84 0.81 -6.00
N LEU A 89 -14.88 0.71 -4.68
CA LEU A 89 -13.93 -0.12 -3.96
C LEU A 89 -14.06 -1.61 -4.37
N PRO A 90 -12.94 -2.35 -4.42
CA PRO A 90 -12.97 -3.79 -4.67
C PRO A 90 -13.90 -4.52 -3.70
N LYS A 91 -14.51 -5.61 -4.18
CA LYS A 91 -15.31 -6.51 -3.33
C LYS A 91 -14.52 -7.71 -2.83
N GLU A 92 -13.37 -8.01 -3.42
CA GLU A 92 -12.49 -9.10 -2.98
C GLU A 92 -11.28 -8.55 -2.24
N TRP A 93 -10.99 -9.15 -1.08
CA TRP A 93 -9.92 -8.73 -0.19
C TRP A 93 -9.22 -9.95 0.40
N ILE A 94 -7.96 -9.78 0.82
CA ILE A 94 -7.22 -10.81 1.52
C ILE A 94 -7.35 -10.60 3.02
N TYR A 95 -7.99 -11.56 3.68
CA TYR A 95 -8.11 -11.61 5.13
C TYR A 95 -6.95 -12.40 5.72
N SER A 96 -6.15 -11.73 6.54
CA SER A 96 -5.16 -12.36 7.43
C SER A 96 -5.86 -12.79 8.71
N HIS A 97 -5.79 -14.09 9.02
CA HIS A 97 -6.33 -14.61 10.28
C HIS A 97 -5.54 -14.04 11.48
N MET A 98 -6.09 -14.14 12.69
CA MET A 98 -5.42 -13.66 13.89
C MET A 98 -4.18 -14.51 14.22
N GLY A 99 -3.16 -13.86 14.80
CA GLY A 99 -1.93 -14.50 15.27
C GLY A 99 -0.69 -13.96 14.55
N GLY A 100 0.32 -13.56 15.31
CA GLY A 100 1.62 -13.19 14.77
C GLY A 100 2.55 -14.40 14.70
N HIS A 101 3.41 -14.46 13.69
CA HIS A 101 4.46 -15.47 13.60
C HIS A 101 5.69 -14.87 12.89
N PRO A 102 6.91 -15.32 13.22
CA PRO A 102 8.09 -14.90 12.46
C PRO A 102 8.07 -15.56 11.07
N ILE A 103 8.35 -14.78 10.03
CA ILE A 103 8.62 -15.28 8.67
C ILE A 103 10.10 -15.07 8.40
N THR A 104 10.78 -16.15 8.00
CA THR A 104 12.18 -16.05 7.54
C THR A 104 12.18 -15.84 6.04
N VAL A 105 12.84 -14.77 5.60
CA VAL A 105 12.99 -14.40 4.19
C VAL A 105 14.47 -14.28 3.85
N SER A 106 14.84 -14.62 2.61
CA SER A 106 16.20 -14.50 2.11
C SER A 106 16.20 -13.71 0.81
N VAL A 107 17.01 -12.64 0.78
CA VAL A 107 17.20 -11.77 -0.39
C VAL A 107 18.70 -11.47 -0.48
N LYS A 108 19.30 -11.57 -1.68
CA LYS A 108 20.75 -11.45 -1.89
C LYS A 108 21.61 -12.33 -0.96
N GLY A 109 21.11 -13.51 -0.61
CA GLY A 109 21.78 -14.43 0.31
C GLY A 109 21.81 -13.98 1.77
N ARG A 110 21.10 -12.91 2.13
CA ARG A 110 20.94 -12.43 3.51
C ARG A 110 19.57 -12.82 4.05
N GLU A 111 19.59 -13.69 5.05
CA GLU A 111 18.39 -14.07 5.80
C GLU A 111 17.98 -12.99 6.81
N ARG A 112 16.68 -12.76 6.92
CA ARG A 112 16.06 -11.83 7.87
C ARG A 112 14.79 -12.48 8.43
N GLN A 113 14.50 -12.23 9.70
CA GLN A 113 13.19 -12.53 10.28
C GLN A 113 12.35 -11.26 10.28
N VAL A 114 11.15 -11.35 9.71
CA VAL A 114 10.14 -10.29 9.72
C VAL A 114 8.89 -10.76 10.47
N ALA A 115 8.14 -9.83 11.02
CA ALA A 115 6.86 -10.14 11.65
C ALA A 115 5.82 -10.46 10.57
N GLY A 116 5.35 -11.70 10.53
CA GLY A 116 4.18 -12.12 9.78
C GLY A 116 2.90 -11.99 10.60
N PHE A 117 1.81 -11.65 9.90
CA PHE A 117 0.47 -11.59 10.48
C PHE A 117 -0.39 -12.63 9.79
N GLY A 118 -1.10 -13.42 10.60
CA GLY A 118 -1.94 -14.53 10.16
C GLY A 118 -1.14 -15.70 9.63
N GLN A 119 -1.24 -16.84 10.31
CA GLN A 119 -0.65 -18.10 9.82
C GLN A 119 -1.36 -18.63 8.57
N ARG A 120 -2.54 -18.07 8.26
CA ARG A 120 -3.36 -18.41 7.11
C ARG A 120 -3.91 -17.13 6.50
N LEU A 121 -3.97 -17.11 5.17
CA LEU A 121 -4.65 -16.09 4.40
C LEU A 121 -5.88 -16.67 3.72
N SER A 122 -6.93 -15.87 3.62
CA SER A 122 -8.14 -16.22 2.87
C SER A 122 -8.48 -15.12 1.89
N LEU A 123 -8.99 -15.48 0.72
CA LEU A 123 -9.69 -14.55 -0.15
C LEU A 123 -11.14 -14.45 0.33
N VAL A 124 -11.61 -13.24 0.60
CA VAL A 124 -12.95 -12.99 1.13
C VAL A 124 -13.68 -11.94 0.29
N GLN A 125 -15.00 -12.05 0.27
CA GLN A 125 -15.87 -11.01 -0.24
C GLN A 125 -16.20 -10.03 0.88
N ALA A 126 -15.98 -8.72 0.72
CA ALA A 126 -16.30 -7.72 1.73
C ALA A 126 -16.85 -6.43 1.09
N ASP A 127 -17.84 -5.82 1.76
CA ASP A 127 -18.30 -4.47 1.39
C ASP A 127 -17.51 -3.42 2.16
N LYS A 128 -16.55 -2.80 1.46
CA LYS A 128 -15.80 -1.66 1.98
C LYS A 128 -16.31 -0.32 1.49
N GLU A 129 -17.42 -0.27 0.75
CA GLU A 129 -18.03 0.93 0.16
C GLU A 129 -19.12 1.53 1.07
N SER A 130 -19.92 0.70 1.75
CA SER A 130 -20.88 1.18 2.75
C SER A 130 -20.21 1.50 4.08
N GLY A 131 -19.19 0.72 4.45
CA GLY A 131 -18.39 0.87 5.67
C GLY A 131 -19.17 0.58 6.94
N GLN A 132 -20.36 0.02 6.78
CA GLN A 132 -21.19 -0.41 7.88
C GLN A 132 -20.87 -1.87 8.23
N PRO A 133 -20.73 -2.21 9.52
CA PRO A 133 -20.48 -3.58 9.95
C PRO A 133 -21.59 -4.56 9.54
N GLU A 134 -22.85 -4.12 9.47
CA GLU A 134 -24.00 -4.95 9.08
C GLU A 134 -23.91 -5.49 7.66
N ASP A 135 -23.22 -4.79 6.75
CA ASP A 135 -22.96 -5.27 5.39
C ASP A 135 -21.84 -6.33 5.34
N ASN A 136 -21.22 -6.62 6.47
CA ASN A 136 -20.11 -7.57 6.64
C ASN A 136 -20.37 -8.48 7.85
N PRO A 137 -21.35 -9.40 7.78
CA PRO A 137 -21.84 -10.15 8.93
C PRO A 137 -20.79 -11.05 9.62
N LEU A 138 -19.75 -11.48 8.90
CA LEU A 138 -18.69 -12.30 9.48
C LEU A 138 -17.69 -11.42 10.23
N LEU A 139 -17.81 -11.43 11.56
CA LEU A 139 -16.98 -10.67 12.51
C LEU A 139 -17.06 -9.14 12.32
N GLY A 140 -18.04 -8.63 11.55
CA GLY A 140 -18.05 -7.23 11.12
C GLY A 140 -17.01 -6.91 10.05
N LEU A 141 -16.35 -7.92 9.47
CA LEU A 141 -15.17 -7.77 8.63
C LEU A 141 -15.45 -8.08 7.15
N PHE A 142 -16.17 -9.16 6.86
CA PHE A 142 -16.47 -9.58 5.49
C PHE A 142 -17.79 -10.36 5.41
N GLN A 143 -18.23 -10.69 4.19
CA GLN A 143 -19.50 -11.34 3.88
C GLN A 143 -19.36 -12.86 3.74
N ALA A 144 -18.34 -13.31 3.02
CA ALA A 144 -18.13 -14.72 2.71
C ALA A 144 -16.65 -15.04 2.44
N TYR A 145 -16.28 -16.29 2.63
CA TYR A 145 -15.03 -16.83 2.12
C TYR A 145 -15.21 -17.20 0.64
N ILE A 146 -14.29 -16.75 -0.20
CA ILE A 146 -14.17 -17.18 -1.60
C ILE A 146 -13.15 -18.32 -1.65
N LEU A 147 -11.97 -18.09 -1.07
CA LEU A 147 -10.94 -19.11 -0.83
C LEU A 147 -10.62 -19.11 0.67
N PRO A 148 -10.98 -20.16 1.42
CA PRO A 148 -10.78 -20.19 2.87
C PRO A 148 -9.30 -20.34 3.27
N ASP A 149 -8.48 -20.90 2.39
CA ASP A 149 -7.05 -21.09 2.62
C ASP A 149 -6.33 -20.91 1.27
N ILE A 150 -5.54 -19.84 1.13
CA ILE A 150 -4.82 -19.54 -0.10
C ILE A 150 -3.56 -20.40 -0.15
N GLN A 151 -3.42 -21.18 -1.23
CA GLN A 151 -2.28 -22.05 -1.47
C GLN A 151 -1.48 -21.58 -2.71
N GLU A 152 -0.37 -22.26 -3.00
CA GLU A 152 0.52 -21.88 -4.12
C GLU A 152 -0.21 -21.82 -5.46
N GLN A 153 -1.11 -22.77 -5.74
CA GLN A 153 -1.91 -22.77 -6.97
C GLN A 153 -2.84 -21.55 -7.11
N ASP A 154 -3.12 -20.84 -6.02
CA ASP A 154 -4.03 -19.69 -5.99
C ASP A 154 -3.29 -18.34 -6.16
N TRP A 155 -1.96 -18.34 -6.17
CA TRP A 155 -1.16 -17.11 -6.15
C TRP A 155 -1.46 -16.15 -7.30
N GLU A 156 -1.71 -16.67 -8.50
CA GLU A 156 -2.10 -15.85 -9.65
C GLU A 156 -3.49 -15.21 -9.44
N ARG A 157 -4.46 -15.99 -8.93
CA ARG A 157 -5.84 -15.56 -8.69
C ARG A 157 -5.94 -14.43 -7.66
N VAL A 158 -5.07 -14.44 -6.65
CA VAL A 158 -5.08 -13.45 -5.57
C VAL A 158 -4.08 -12.31 -5.80
N GLY A 159 -3.28 -12.36 -6.86
CA GLY A 159 -2.17 -11.42 -7.08
C GLY A 159 -2.59 -9.95 -7.24
N GLN A 160 -3.86 -9.68 -7.56
CA GLN A 160 -4.42 -8.32 -7.65
C GLN A 160 -5.27 -7.92 -6.43
N ALA A 161 -5.50 -8.84 -5.49
CA ALA A 161 -6.27 -8.56 -4.28
C ALA A 161 -5.38 -7.91 -3.22
N GLU A 162 -5.96 -6.99 -2.45
CA GLU A 162 -5.25 -6.30 -1.37
C GLU A 162 -5.59 -6.91 -0.01
N LEU A 163 -4.60 -6.94 0.89
CA LEU A 163 -4.87 -7.27 2.29
C LEU A 163 -5.81 -6.23 2.91
N MET A 164 -6.67 -6.69 3.83
CA MET A 164 -7.55 -5.84 4.63
C MET A 164 -6.79 -4.96 5.65
N SER A 165 -5.46 -5.14 5.77
CA SER A 165 -4.57 -4.33 6.60
C SER A 165 -4.51 -2.87 6.14
N LEU A 166 -4.16 -1.97 7.07
CA LEU A 166 -3.85 -0.58 6.75
C LEU A 166 -2.37 -0.41 6.46
N GLU A 167 -2.07 0.37 5.44
CA GLU A 167 -0.70 0.74 5.10
C GLU A 167 -0.17 1.94 5.89
N VAL A 168 1.14 1.93 6.10
CA VAL A 168 1.86 2.92 6.90
C VAL A 168 3.05 3.48 6.14
N PHE A 169 3.60 4.57 6.67
CA PHE A 169 4.92 5.05 6.24
C PHE A 169 5.99 4.38 7.12
N PRO A 170 7.10 3.85 6.55
CA PRO A 170 7.54 4.02 5.17
C PRO A 170 7.20 2.87 4.20
N THR A 171 6.60 1.76 4.64
CA THR A 171 6.34 0.56 3.81
C THR A 171 5.61 0.88 2.51
N LEU A 172 4.53 1.65 2.58
CA LEU A 172 3.78 2.01 1.38
C LEU A 172 4.55 2.93 0.42
N ASN A 173 5.40 3.81 0.94
CA ASN A 173 6.24 4.65 0.07
C ASN A 173 7.27 3.79 -0.66
N GLU A 174 7.85 2.80 0.01
CA GLU A 174 8.77 1.86 -0.63
C GLU A 174 8.04 0.96 -1.64
N ARG A 175 6.85 0.45 -1.31
CA ARG A 175 6.02 -0.30 -2.26
C ARG A 175 5.75 0.49 -3.54
N LEU A 176 5.39 1.77 -3.42
CA LEU A 176 5.17 2.65 -4.58
C LEU A 176 6.44 2.87 -5.41
N TYR A 177 7.61 2.95 -4.76
CA TYR A 177 8.90 2.97 -5.46
C TYR A 177 9.18 1.67 -6.21
N LEU A 178 8.87 0.52 -5.61
CA LEU A 178 8.99 -0.76 -6.31
C LEU A 178 8.02 -0.83 -7.50
N CYS A 179 6.79 -0.35 -7.38
CA CYS A 179 5.88 -0.25 -8.53
C CYS A 179 6.45 0.62 -9.66
N PHE A 180 7.11 1.73 -9.32
CA PHE A 180 7.83 2.55 -10.30
C PHE A 180 8.95 1.78 -10.98
N LEU A 181 9.78 1.06 -10.23
CA LEU A 181 10.89 0.27 -10.77
C LEU A 181 10.42 -0.84 -11.71
N PHE A 182 9.37 -1.56 -11.33
CA PHE A 182 8.84 -2.69 -12.11
C PHE A 182 7.84 -2.27 -13.20
N GLY A 183 7.38 -1.01 -13.20
CA GLY A 183 6.38 -0.49 -14.13
C GLY A 183 4.98 -1.09 -13.97
N LYS A 184 4.70 -1.79 -12.87
CA LYS A 184 3.45 -2.51 -12.59
C LYS A 184 3.16 -2.58 -11.09
N ASN A 185 1.96 -3.00 -10.71
CA ASN A 185 1.65 -3.30 -9.31
C ASN A 185 2.55 -4.45 -8.81
N VAL A 186 3.18 -4.22 -7.66
CA VAL A 186 3.87 -5.22 -6.86
C VAL A 186 3.40 -5.10 -5.41
N ASN A 187 3.33 -6.22 -4.70
CA ASN A 187 2.80 -6.26 -3.34
C ASN A 187 3.73 -7.06 -2.41
N PRO A 188 4.80 -6.42 -1.90
CA PRO A 188 5.75 -7.10 -1.02
C PRO A 188 5.12 -7.68 0.25
N GLU A 189 4.13 -7.01 0.86
CA GLU A 189 3.40 -7.52 2.04
C GLU A 189 2.74 -8.86 1.73
N LEU A 190 2.03 -8.94 0.60
CA LEU A 190 1.38 -10.17 0.17
C LEU A 190 2.38 -11.25 -0.23
N ASP A 191 3.40 -10.91 -1.01
CA ASP A 191 4.40 -11.87 -1.48
C ASP A 191 5.16 -12.53 -0.32
N ILE A 192 5.53 -11.75 0.71
CA ILE A 192 6.12 -12.26 1.95
C ILE A 192 5.13 -13.18 2.68
N SER A 193 3.87 -12.76 2.82
CA SER A 193 2.86 -13.50 3.57
C SER A 193 2.46 -14.83 2.89
N LEU A 194 2.57 -14.89 1.56
CA LEU A 194 2.37 -16.11 0.77
C LEU A 194 3.63 -16.99 0.69
N GLY A 195 4.78 -16.51 1.20
CA GLY A 195 6.05 -17.25 1.12
C GLY A 195 6.61 -17.33 -0.30
N LYS A 196 6.32 -16.36 -1.17
CA LYS A 196 6.85 -16.34 -2.54
C LYS A 196 8.37 -16.09 -2.54
N PRO A 197 9.09 -16.58 -3.56
CA PRO A 197 10.44 -16.09 -3.84
C PRO A 197 10.43 -14.57 -4.02
N LEU A 198 11.29 -13.87 -3.29
CA LEU A 198 11.33 -12.41 -3.29
C LEU A 198 12.44 -11.90 -4.23
N PRO A 199 12.17 -10.89 -5.05
CA PRO A 199 13.19 -10.28 -5.90
C PRO A 199 14.18 -9.44 -5.07
N ASP A 200 15.39 -9.26 -5.59
CA ASP A 200 16.47 -8.55 -4.91
C ASP A 200 16.16 -7.08 -4.61
N GLU A 201 15.29 -6.47 -5.40
CA GLU A 201 14.80 -5.10 -5.24
C GLU A 201 14.01 -4.93 -3.93
N TYR A 202 13.43 -5.99 -3.35
CA TYR A 202 12.64 -5.91 -2.10
C TYR A 202 13.51 -5.69 -0.85
N GLU A 203 14.84 -5.68 -0.97
CA GLU A 203 15.77 -5.52 0.14
C GLU A 203 15.44 -4.33 1.05
N THR A 204 15.20 -3.15 0.49
CA THR A 204 14.87 -1.95 1.28
C THR A 204 13.51 -2.10 2.00
N TYR A 205 12.55 -2.78 1.39
CA TYR A 205 11.26 -3.06 2.03
C TYR A 205 11.43 -3.97 3.26
N LEU A 206 12.25 -5.02 3.14
CA LEU A 206 12.59 -5.91 4.24
C LEU A 206 13.35 -5.19 5.36
N ASP A 207 14.30 -4.34 4.98
CA ASP A 207 15.08 -3.52 5.89
C ASP A 207 14.21 -2.52 6.69
N ILE A 208 13.08 -2.06 6.11
CA ILE A 208 12.05 -1.29 6.82
C ILE A 208 11.33 -2.16 7.85
N LEU A 209 10.88 -3.37 7.46
CA LEU A 209 10.16 -4.28 8.35
C LEU A 209 11.01 -4.74 9.54
N SER A 210 12.31 -4.97 9.32
CA SER A 210 13.26 -5.31 10.38
C SER A 210 13.81 -4.10 11.13
N ASN A 211 13.34 -2.89 10.82
CA ASN A 211 13.74 -1.64 11.46
C ASN A 211 15.27 -1.39 11.45
N SER A 212 15.91 -1.69 10.32
CA SER A 212 17.36 -1.55 10.12
C SER A 212 17.85 -0.08 10.22
N PRO A 213 19.12 0.15 10.58
CA PRO A 213 19.74 1.49 10.54
C PRO A 213 19.67 2.13 9.15
N GLU A 214 19.83 1.35 8.08
CA GLU A 214 19.78 1.82 6.69
C GLU A 214 18.41 2.40 6.36
N ALA A 215 17.33 1.67 6.68
CA ALA A 215 15.97 2.12 6.45
C ALA A 215 15.63 3.37 7.28
N ARG A 216 16.10 3.44 8.53
CA ARG A 216 15.94 4.63 9.39
C ARG A 216 16.61 5.85 8.80
N ARG A 217 17.85 5.72 8.31
CA ARG A 217 18.57 6.82 7.66
C ARG A 217 17.83 7.29 6.41
N LEU A 218 17.37 6.34 5.58
CA LEU A 218 16.69 6.62 4.33
C LEU A 218 15.36 7.35 4.49
N TYR A 219 14.55 6.97 5.49
CA TYR A 219 13.17 7.45 5.63
C TYR A 219 12.92 8.40 6.81
N LEU A 220 13.74 8.34 7.86
CA LEU A 220 13.58 9.14 9.07
C LEU A 220 14.68 10.21 9.21
N GLY A 221 15.72 10.19 8.36
CA GLY A 221 16.79 11.18 8.35
C GLY A 221 17.56 11.27 9.67
N LYS A 222 17.53 10.21 10.49
CA LYS A 222 18.29 10.16 11.74
C LYS A 222 19.72 9.73 11.43
N GLU A 223 20.66 10.66 11.59
CA GLU A 223 22.06 10.32 11.83
C GLU A 223 22.14 9.66 13.21
N ASP A 224 22.85 8.54 13.30
CA ASP A 224 23.11 7.88 14.58
C ASP A 224 23.91 8.84 15.47
N ASN A 225 23.37 9.21 16.63
CA ASN A 225 24.08 9.94 17.69
C ASN A 225 25.13 9.04 18.35
#